data_AF-A0AA37XIW2-F1
#
_entry.id   AF-A0AA37XIW2-F1
#
_cell.length_a   1.000
_cell.length_b   1.000
_cell.length_c   1.000
_cell.angle_alpha   90.00
_cell.angle_beta   90.00
_cell.angle_gamma   90.00
#
_symmetry.space_group_name_H-M   'P 1'
#
loop_
_entity.id
_entity.type
_entity.pdbx_description
1 polymer ?
#
loop_
_entity_poly.entity_id
_entity_poly.type
_entity_poly.pdbx_seq_one_letter_code
_entity_poly.pdbx_strand_id
1 'polypeptide(L)'
;MVFHYPNGHPNHYNETSKQKMQEKAKSINFANRGMRFEEAINQSNQYYLNHELAVVHKKPLPLQIVKVDYPKRSAAVIKEAYFKEPSTTDYNGVYKGHYIDFEAKETKNKTSFPFKNFHEHQIAHMEKCIKQNGICFVLLWFSTLKRCFFLDSKLLIGYWRDRKAQKSPYH
;
A
#
# COMPACT_ATOMS: atom_id res chain seq x y z
N MET A 1 66.48 -27.72 -21.33
CA MET A 1 66.15 -28.95 -20.61
C MET A 1 64.67 -28.91 -20.27
N VAL A 2 63.95 -29.94 -20.69
CA VAL A 2 62.49 -30.00 -20.69
C VAL A 2 62.05 -30.78 -19.46
N PHE A 3 61.27 -30.16 -18.59
CA PHE A 3 60.58 -30.82 -17.48
C PHE A 3 59.11 -31.00 -17.86
N HIS A 4 58.69 -32.25 -17.99
CA HIS A 4 57.29 -32.66 -18.12
C HIS A 4 56.83 -33.24 -16.78
N TYR A 5 55.68 -32.79 -16.28
CA TYR A 5 54.87 -33.56 -15.35
C TYR A 5 53.41 -33.61 -15.80
N PRO A 6 52.71 -34.72 -15.48
CA PRO A 6 51.54 -35.18 -16.21
C PRO A 6 50.24 -34.91 -15.45
N ASN A 7 49.35 -34.15 -16.10
CA ASN A 7 47.88 -34.33 -16.19
C ASN A 7 47.22 -32.98 -16.52
N GLY A 8 46.96 -32.76 -17.81
CA GLY A 8 46.15 -31.65 -18.33
C GLY A 8 44.67 -31.86 -17.97
N HIS A 9 43.88 -30.79 -17.79
CA HIS A 9 43.39 -29.92 -18.88
C HIS A 9 43.06 -28.48 -18.39
N PRO A 10 42.86 -27.53 -19.31
CA PRO A 10 43.47 -26.19 -19.25
C PRO A 10 42.61 -25.10 -18.61
N ASN A 11 43.27 -24.14 -17.97
CA ASN A 11 42.70 -22.82 -17.66
C ASN A 11 42.60 -22.01 -18.95
N HIS A 12 41.39 -21.86 -19.48
CA HIS A 12 41.09 -20.85 -20.48
C HIS A 12 41.03 -19.48 -19.80
N TYR A 13 42.13 -18.73 -19.90
CA TYR A 13 42.10 -17.28 -19.83
C TYR A 13 41.37 -16.77 -21.08
N ASN A 14 40.16 -16.24 -20.90
CA ASN A 14 39.56 -15.33 -21.88
C ASN A 14 39.57 -13.92 -21.30
N GLU A 15 40.47 -13.09 -21.82
CA GLU A 15 40.28 -11.66 -21.85
C GLU A 15 39.05 -11.32 -22.70
N THR A 16 38.52 -10.12 -22.48
CA THR A 16 37.43 -9.45 -23.20
C THR A 16 36.00 -9.92 -22.92
N SER A 17 35.40 -9.31 -21.89
CA SER A 17 34.17 -8.55 -22.13
C SER A 17 34.04 -7.44 -21.08
N LYS A 18 34.24 -6.20 -21.53
CA LYS A 18 34.01 -4.99 -20.75
C LYS A 18 32.56 -5.02 -20.25
N GLN A 19 32.40 -5.14 -18.93
CA GLN A 19 31.15 -4.85 -18.24
C GLN A 19 30.75 -3.40 -18.54
N LYS A 20 29.77 -3.21 -19.43
CA LYS A 20 28.88 -2.06 -19.34
C LYS A 20 27.63 -2.54 -18.62
N MET A 21 27.66 -2.50 -17.28
CA MET A 21 26.42 -2.34 -16.53
C MET A 21 25.83 -1.01 -16.98
N GLN A 22 24.88 -1.06 -17.92
CA GLN A 22 23.99 0.07 -18.15
C GLN A 22 23.16 0.21 -16.88
N GLU A 23 23.58 1.10 -15.99
CA GLU A 23 22.67 1.74 -15.06
C GLU A 23 21.59 2.38 -15.92
N LYS A 24 20.43 1.71 -16.01
CA LYS A 24 19.21 2.38 -16.44
C LYS A 24 18.92 3.42 -15.36
N ALA A 25 19.42 4.63 -15.57
CA ALA A 25 18.80 5.82 -15.00
C ALA A 25 17.29 5.64 -15.21
N LYS A 26 16.52 5.61 -14.11
CA LYS A 26 15.06 5.65 -14.17
C LYS A 26 14.72 6.94 -14.90
N SER A 27 14.47 6.86 -16.20
CA SER A 27 13.79 7.92 -16.91
C SER A 27 12.46 8.07 -16.19
N ILE A 28 12.23 9.23 -15.57
CA ILE A 28 10.90 9.63 -15.11
C ILE A 28 10.11 9.88 -16.39
N ASN A 29 9.67 8.80 -17.01
CA ASN A 29 8.70 8.84 -18.07
C ASN A 29 7.37 9.15 -17.39
N PHE A 30 6.83 10.34 -17.64
CA PHE A 30 5.48 10.78 -17.28
C PHE A 30 4.40 9.99 -18.05
N ALA A 31 4.46 8.67 -17.94
CA ALA A 31 3.50 7.73 -18.48
C ALA A 31 2.33 7.61 -17.49
N ASN A 32 1.51 8.66 -17.37
CA ASN A 32 0.19 8.62 -16.71
C ASN A 32 -0.84 7.78 -17.50
N ARG A 33 -0.38 6.79 -18.28
CA ARG A 33 -1.21 5.80 -18.96
C ARG A 33 -1.20 4.51 -18.13
N GLY A 34 -1.98 4.50 -17.04
CA GLY A 34 -2.31 3.26 -16.32
C GLY A 34 -1.78 3.10 -14.90
N MET A 35 -1.32 4.17 -14.24
CA MET A 35 -0.93 4.08 -12.83
C MET A 35 -2.13 3.63 -11.97
N ARG A 36 -1.93 2.60 -11.15
CA ARG A 36 -2.96 2.11 -10.23
C ARG A 36 -3.19 3.17 -9.14
N PHE A 37 -4.42 3.33 -8.70
CA PHE A 37 -4.76 4.37 -7.71
C PHE A 37 -3.93 4.26 -6.42
N GLU A 38 -3.72 3.04 -5.94
CA GLU A 38 -2.83 2.77 -4.80
C GLU A 38 -1.39 3.23 -5.03
N GLU A 39 -0.86 3.00 -6.24
CA GLU A 39 0.51 3.40 -6.57
C GLU A 39 0.64 4.92 -6.60
N ALA A 40 -0.36 5.63 -7.12
CA ALA A 40 -0.40 7.09 -7.08
C ALA A 40 -0.37 7.63 -5.65
N ILE A 41 -1.15 7.05 -4.74
CA ILE A 41 -1.15 7.42 -3.32
C ILE A 41 0.23 7.16 -2.69
N ASN A 42 0.83 5.99 -2.97
CA ASN A 42 2.16 5.67 -2.44
C ASN A 42 3.24 6.64 -2.95
N GLN A 43 3.18 7.03 -4.22
CA GLN A 43 4.09 8.04 -4.78
C GLN A 43 3.87 9.42 -4.14
N SER A 44 2.62 9.84 -3.93
CA SER A 44 2.30 11.08 -3.21
C SER A 44 2.79 11.06 -1.76
N ASN A 45 2.61 9.94 -1.05
CA ASN A 45 3.09 9.79 0.31
C ASN A 45 4.62 9.83 0.40
N GLN A 46 5.32 9.20 -0.54
CA GLN A 46 6.78 9.33 -0.63
C GLN A 46 7.22 10.76 -0.94
N TYR A 47 6.50 11.45 -1.82
CA TYR A 47 6.75 12.86 -2.08
C TYR A 47 6.61 13.69 -0.80
N TYR A 48 5.54 13.52 -0.03
CA TYR A 48 5.35 14.23 1.24
C TYR A 48 6.45 13.92 2.26
N LEU A 49 6.90 12.67 2.33
CA LEU A 49 7.96 12.25 3.23
C LEU A 49 9.31 12.89 2.87
N ASN A 50 9.69 12.83 1.58
CA ASN A 50 10.97 13.33 1.09
C ASN A 50 11.10 14.86 1.16
N HIS A 51 9.96 15.57 1.20
CA HIS A 51 9.90 17.03 1.31
C HIS A 51 9.52 17.49 2.73
N GLU A 52 9.53 16.59 3.72
CA GLU A 52 9.23 16.91 5.12
C GLU A 52 7.84 17.56 5.33
N LEU A 53 6.88 17.26 4.45
CA LEU A 53 5.53 17.84 4.49
C LEU A 53 4.60 17.04 5.40
N ALA A 54 4.67 15.71 5.35
CA ALA A 54 3.89 14.78 6.17
C ALA A 54 4.57 13.41 6.20
N VAL A 55 4.34 12.65 7.27
CA VAL A 55 4.81 11.26 7.39
C VAL A 55 3.60 10.34 7.35
N VAL A 56 3.32 9.74 6.19
CA VAL A 56 2.13 8.93 5.94
C VAL A 56 2.53 7.63 5.26
N HIS A 57 2.00 6.50 5.75
CA HIS A 57 2.31 5.18 5.22
C HIS A 57 1.05 4.33 5.05
N LYS A 58 1.15 3.35 4.15
CA LYS A 58 0.18 2.26 4.04
C LYS A 58 0.46 1.21 5.10
N LYS A 59 -0.58 0.72 5.78
CA LYS A 59 -0.49 -0.41 6.70
C LYS A 59 -0.25 -1.70 5.90
N PRO A 60 0.63 -2.59 6.39
CA PRO A 60 0.85 -3.88 5.74
C PRO A 60 -0.41 -4.75 5.83
N LEU A 61 -0.53 -5.69 4.90
CA LEU A 61 -1.63 -6.65 4.91
C LEU A 61 -1.61 -7.45 6.23
N PRO A 62 -2.75 -7.54 6.95
CA PRO A 62 -2.81 -8.25 8.21
C PRO A 62 -2.72 -9.76 7.96
N LEU A 63 -1.61 -10.36 8.41
CA LEU A 63 -1.34 -11.80 8.32
C LEU A 63 -1.21 -12.40 9.72
N GLN A 64 -1.82 -13.57 9.92
CA GLN A 64 -1.54 -14.45 11.04
C GLN A 64 -0.47 -15.45 10.62
N ILE A 65 0.76 -15.24 11.11
CA ILE A 65 1.85 -16.18 10.90
C ILE A 65 1.64 -17.38 11.83
N VAL A 66 1.64 -18.58 11.27
CA VAL A 66 1.45 -19.83 12.03
C VAL A 66 2.73 -20.64 12.10
N LYS A 67 3.49 -20.67 11.00
CA LYS A 67 4.74 -21.41 10.94
C LYS A 67 5.85 -20.60 10.30
N VAL A 68 7.01 -20.56 10.96
CA VAL A 68 8.22 -19.89 10.49
C VAL A 68 9.39 -20.84 10.63
N ASP A 69 10.16 -20.96 9.56
CA ASP A 69 11.44 -21.67 9.56
C ASP A 69 12.60 -20.67 9.58
N TYR A 70 13.67 -21.02 10.29
CA TYR A 70 14.87 -20.19 10.42
C TYR A 70 16.09 -20.94 9.88
N PRO A 71 16.32 -20.96 8.54
CA PRO A 71 17.42 -21.72 7.96
C PRO A 71 18.81 -21.17 8.36
N LYS A 72 18.92 -19.89 8.69
CA LYS A 72 20.14 -19.20 9.18
C LYS A 72 19.74 -18.04 10.09
N ARG A 73 20.64 -17.56 10.97
CA ARG A 73 20.35 -16.43 11.88
C ARG A 73 19.89 -15.14 11.18
N SER A 74 20.22 -14.93 9.92
CA SER A 74 19.86 -13.75 9.13
C SER A 74 18.59 -13.91 8.29
N ALA A 75 17.93 -15.07 8.33
CA ALA A 75 16.80 -15.36 7.46
C ALA A 75 15.67 -16.07 8.21
N ALA A 76 14.46 -15.54 8.06
CA ALA A 76 13.22 -16.15 8.50
C ALA A 76 12.33 -16.38 7.28
N VAL A 77 11.76 -17.57 7.16
CA VAL A 77 10.86 -17.95 6.06
C VAL A 77 9.52 -18.30 6.65
N ILE A 78 8.50 -17.49 6.34
CA ILE A 78 7.12 -17.81 6.68
C ILE A 78 6.68 -19.00 5.81
N LYS A 79 6.36 -20.13 6.45
CA LYS A 79 5.89 -21.35 5.77
C LYS A 79 4.37 -21.39 5.66
N GLU A 80 3.69 -20.93 6.70
CA GLU A 80 2.23 -20.97 6.78
C GLU A 80 1.73 -19.68 7.43
N ALA A 81 0.78 -19.02 6.76
CA ALA A 81 0.10 -17.85 7.28
C ALA A 81 -1.34 -17.79 6.75
N TYR A 82 -2.23 -17.22 7.55
CA TYR A 82 -3.62 -16.97 7.18
C TYR A 82 -3.87 -15.47 7.10
N PHE A 83 -4.69 -15.03 6.14
CA PHE A 83 -5.16 -13.65 6.11
C PHE A 83 -6.07 -13.39 7.31
N LYS A 84 -5.84 -12.28 8.01
CA LYS A 84 -6.80 -11.76 8.99
C LYS A 84 -7.69 -10.72 8.33
N GLU A 85 -8.92 -10.61 8.81
CA GLU A 85 -9.74 -9.47 8.45
C GLU A 85 -9.07 -8.18 8.98
N PRO A 86 -8.88 -7.16 8.15
CA PRO A 86 -8.40 -5.87 8.63
C PRO A 86 -9.43 -5.30 9.61
N SER A 87 -8.95 -4.71 10.70
CA SER A 87 -9.80 -4.03 11.69
C SER A 87 -9.77 -2.50 11.56
N THR A 88 -8.88 -1.98 10.72
CA THR A 88 -8.63 -0.54 10.53
C THR A 88 -8.60 -0.19 9.05
N THR A 89 -8.56 1.11 8.76
CA THR A 89 -8.26 1.71 7.44
C THR A 89 -6.84 1.40 6.95
N ASP A 90 -6.61 1.58 5.65
CA ASP A 90 -5.35 1.22 4.99
C ASP A 90 -4.18 2.20 5.19
N TYR A 91 -4.43 3.49 5.46
CA TYR A 91 -3.35 4.50 5.56
C TYR A 91 -3.43 5.29 6.85
N ASN A 92 -2.28 5.62 7.43
CA ASN A 92 -2.19 6.55 8.54
C ASN A 92 -0.85 7.26 8.60
N GLY A 93 -0.77 8.29 9.45
CA GLY A 93 0.41 9.12 9.57
C GLY A 93 0.23 10.33 10.46
N VAL A 94 1.15 11.28 10.30
CA VAL A 94 1.15 12.56 11.02
C VAL A 94 1.39 13.73 10.06
N TYR A 95 0.66 14.82 10.30
CA TYR A 95 0.82 16.10 9.61
C TYR A 95 0.69 17.22 10.62
N LYS A 96 1.73 18.05 10.76
CA LYS A 96 1.75 19.20 11.70
C LYS A 96 1.28 18.83 13.12
N GLY A 97 1.71 17.68 13.63
CA GLY A 97 1.31 17.19 14.97
C GLY A 97 -0.08 16.54 15.06
N HIS A 98 -0.86 16.54 13.98
CA HIS A 98 -2.16 15.87 13.94
C HIS A 98 -2.05 14.47 13.36
N TYR A 99 -2.73 13.51 13.99
CA TYR A 99 -2.91 12.17 13.44
C TYR A 99 -3.78 12.22 12.19
N ILE A 100 -3.29 11.63 11.10
CA ILE A 100 -4.02 11.43 9.86
C ILE A 100 -4.33 9.94 9.71
N ASP A 101 -5.55 9.62 9.28
CA ASP A 101 -5.97 8.25 9.00
C ASP A 101 -6.96 8.26 7.84
N PHE A 102 -6.68 7.51 6.77
CA PHE A 102 -7.59 7.50 5.64
C PHE A 102 -7.68 6.15 4.95
N GLU A 103 -8.81 5.98 4.26
CA GLU A 103 -9.09 4.84 3.41
C GLU A 103 -9.03 5.26 1.94
N ALA A 104 -8.66 4.34 1.05
CA ALA A 104 -8.66 4.59 -0.38
C ALA A 104 -9.47 3.52 -1.11
N LYS A 105 -10.50 3.93 -1.83
CA LYS A 105 -11.32 3.00 -2.62
C LYS A 105 -11.46 3.44 -4.07
N GLU A 106 -11.50 2.46 -4.96
CA GLU A 106 -11.72 2.66 -6.38
C GLU A 106 -13.07 2.10 -6.83
N THR A 107 -13.72 2.77 -7.77
CA THR A 107 -14.91 2.28 -8.48
C THR A 107 -14.82 2.55 -9.98
N LYS A 108 -15.37 1.63 -10.76
CA LYS A 108 -15.64 1.81 -12.20
C LYS A 108 -17.03 2.37 -12.48
N ASN A 109 -17.87 2.50 -11.44
CA ASN A 109 -19.20 3.09 -11.61
C ASN A 109 -19.05 4.59 -11.89
N LYS A 110 -19.92 5.14 -12.75
CA LYS A 110 -19.87 6.53 -13.21
C LYS A 110 -20.69 7.48 -12.34
N THR A 111 -21.68 6.98 -11.61
CA THR A 111 -22.69 7.83 -10.97
C THR A 111 -22.73 7.70 -9.45
N SER A 112 -22.31 6.57 -8.90
CA SER A 112 -22.36 6.35 -7.45
C SER A 112 -21.24 5.46 -6.94
N PHE A 113 -20.82 5.73 -5.71
CA PHE A 113 -19.89 4.87 -4.99
C PHE A 113 -20.68 3.87 -4.12
N PRO A 114 -20.57 2.55 -4.35
CA PRO A 114 -21.34 1.57 -3.59
C PRO A 114 -20.88 1.53 -2.12
N PHE A 115 -21.74 1.93 -1.20
CA PHE A 115 -21.45 1.88 0.24
C PHE A 115 -21.12 0.46 0.76
N LYS A 116 -21.47 -0.60 0.03
CA LYS A 116 -21.06 -1.98 0.34
C LYS A 116 -19.54 -2.18 0.34
N ASN A 117 -18.79 -1.25 -0.22
CA ASN A 117 -17.33 -1.30 -0.26
C ASN A 117 -16.68 -0.83 1.05
N PHE A 118 -17.48 -0.34 2.01
CA PHE A 118 -17.03 -0.04 3.37
C PHE A 118 -17.53 -1.11 4.33
N HIS A 119 -16.63 -1.55 5.21
CA HIS A 119 -16.95 -2.50 6.26
C HIS A 119 -17.20 -1.78 7.58
N GLU A 120 -18.04 -2.35 8.44
CA GLU A 120 -18.42 -1.76 9.71
C GLU A 120 -17.23 -1.45 10.62
N HIS A 121 -16.22 -2.33 10.65
CA HIS A 121 -15.01 -2.11 11.43
C HIS A 121 -14.25 -0.84 11.00
N GLN A 122 -14.25 -0.49 9.70
CA GLN A 122 -13.60 0.71 9.18
C GLN A 122 -14.31 1.97 9.66
N ILE A 123 -15.64 1.96 9.62
CA ILE A 123 -16.47 3.07 10.11
C ILE A 123 -16.28 3.25 11.62
N ALA A 124 -16.31 2.17 12.39
CA ALA A 124 -16.10 2.19 13.82
C ALA A 124 -14.69 2.68 14.21
N HIS A 125 -13.67 2.29 13.44
CA HIS A 125 -12.29 2.78 13.61
C HIS A 125 -12.20 4.29 13.36
N MET A 126 -12.71 4.77 12.22
CA MET A 126 -12.73 6.20 11.90
C MET A 126 -13.46 7.03 12.97
N GLU A 127 -14.57 6.52 13.50
CA GLU A 127 -15.29 7.19 14.58
C GLU A 127 -14.43 7.32 15.85
N LYS A 128 -13.70 6.27 16.24
CA LYS A 128 -12.78 6.30 17.39
C LYS A 128 -11.64 7.30 17.17
N CYS A 129 -11.08 7.36 15.96
CA CYS A 129 -10.02 8.31 15.63
C CYS A 129 -10.52 9.77 15.68
N ILE A 130 -11.70 10.05 15.13
CA ILE A 130 -12.30 11.40 15.20
C ILE A 130 -12.56 11.81 16.65
N LYS A 131 -13.01 10.89 17.52
CA LYS A 131 -13.19 11.15 18.96
C LYS A 131 -11.90 11.57 19.67
N GLN A 132 -10.73 11.22 19.12
CA GLN A 132 -9.40 11.60 19.61
C GLN A 132 -8.80 12.78 18.81
N ASN A 133 -9.64 13.58 18.14
CA ASN A 133 -9.24 14.71 17.30
C ASN A 133 -8.34 14.33 16.11
N GLY A 134 -8.40 13.07 15.65
CA GLY A 134 -7.76 12.61 14.43
C GLY A 134 -8.44 13.17 13.17
N ILE A 135 -7.64 13.43 12.14
CA ILE A 135 -8.12 13.82 10.82
C ILE A 135 -8.38 12.54 10.03
N CYS A 136 -9.67 12.21 9.85
CA CYS A 136 -10.10 11.03 9.12
C CYS A 136 -10.84 11.38 7.83
N PHE A 137 -10.47 10.71 6.74
CA PHE A 137 -11.14 10.90 5.45
C PHE A 137 -11.05 9.64 4.56
N VAL A 138 -11.73 9.68 3.42
CA VAL A 138 -11.65 8.65 2.39
C VAL A 138 -11.34 9.30 1.04
N LEU A 139 -10.41 8.71 0.30
CA LEU A 139 -10.16 9.05 -1.09
C LEU A 139 -10.92 8.08 -2.01
N LEU A 140 -11.75 8.64 -2.89
CA LEU A 140 -12.58 7.88 -3.82
C LEU A 140 -12.12 8.11 -5.26
N TRP A 141 -11.58 7.08 -5.89
CA TRP A 141 -11.18 7.11 -7.29
C TRP A 141 -12.26 6.55 -8.20
N PHE A 142 -12.76 7.37 -9.12
CA PHE A 142 -13.67 6.97 -10.18
C PHE A 142 -12.85 6.73 -11.45
N SER A 143 -12.41 5.49 -11.68
CA SER A 143 -11.44 5.19 -12.74
C SER A 143 -11.96 5.45 -14.15
N THR A 144 -13.27 5.28 -14.37
CA THR A 144 -13.91 5.64 -15.65
C THR A 144 -13.98 7.14 -15.88
N LEU A 145 -14.09 7.94 -14.82
CA LEU A 145 -14.15 9.40 -14.89
C LEU A 145 -12.77 10.05 -14.80
N LYS A 146 -11.75 9.28 -14.37
CA LYS A 146 -10.40 9.75 -14.04
C LYS A 146 -10.42 10.89 -13.01
N ARG A 147 -11.24 10.75 -11.96
CA ARG A 147 -11.42 11.75 -10.91
C ARG A 147 -11.23 11.14 -9.54
N CYS A 148 -10.51 11.86 -8.67
CA CYS A 148 -10.36 11.55 -7.26
C CYS A 148 -11.21 12.53 -6.45
N PHE A 149 -11.98 12.03 -5.50
CA PHE A 149 -12.76 12.83 -4.58
C PHE A 149 -12.27 12.62 -3.16
N PHE A 150 -12.28 13.71 -2.39
CA PHE A 150 -12.08 13.70 -0.96
C PHE A 150 -13.44 13.61 -0.27
N LEU A 151 -13.60 12.66 0.66
CA LEU A 151 -14.80 12.52 1.48
C LEU A 151 -14.41 12.56 2.95
N ASP A 152 -14.90 13.58 3.67
CA ASP A 152 -14.73 13.67 5.13
C ASP A 152 -15.41 12.47 5.81
N SER A 153 -14.70 11.81 6.71
CA SER A 153 -15.24 10.65 7.43
C SER A 153 -16.44 10.98 8.31
N LYS A 154 -16.59 12.23 8.78
CA LYS A 154 -17.80 12.67 9.50
C LYS A 154 -19.05 12.53 8.65
N LEU A 155 -18.98 12.94 7.38
CA LEU A 155 -20.09 12.79 6.43
C LEU A 155 -20.36 11.31 6.15
N LEU A 156 -19.30 10.52 5.91
CA LEU A 156 -19.42 9.08 5.68
C LEU A 156 -20.11 8.37 6.85
N ILE A 157 -19.71 8.66 8.09
CA ILE A 157 -20.31 8.08 9.31
C ILE A 157 -21.79 8.47 9.42
N GLY A 158 -22.14 9.72 9.13
CA GLY A 158 -23.54 10.17 9.10
C GLY A 158 -24.39 9.34 8.14
N TYR A 159 -23.98 9.27 6.86
CA TYR A 159 -24.68 8.45 5.86
C TYR A 159 -24.76 6.97 6.23
N TRP A 160 -23.72 6.43 6.86
CA TRP A 160 -23.71 5.04 7.30
C TRP A 160 -24.75 4.75 8.39
N ARG A 161 -24.90 5.66 9.37
CA ARG A 161 -25.88 5.55 10.45
C ARG A 161 -27.30 5.65 9.93
N ASP A 162 -27.59 6.63 9.09
CA ASP A 162 -28.93 6.84 8.53
C ASP A 162 -29.40 5.60 7.75
N ARG A 163 -28.50 4.99 6.97
CA ARG A 163 -28.80 3.77 6.23
C ARG A 163 -29.04 2.56 7.12
N LYS A 164 -28.32 2.44 8.25
CA LYS A 164 -28.58 1.38 9.24
C LYS A 164 -29.95 1.56 9.89
N ALA A 165 -30.33 2.80 10.22
CA ALA A 165 -31.63 3.12 10.80
C ALA A 165 -32.78 2.78 9.83
N GLN A 166 -32.68 3.14 8.55
CA GLN A 166 -33.69 2.81 7.53
C GLN A 166 -33.86 1.30 7.29
N LYS A 167 -32.83 0.50 7.57
CA LYS A 167 -32.87 -0.97 7.46
C LYS A 167 -33.44 -1.67 8.70
N SER A 168 -33.74 -0.93 9.77
CA SER A 168 -34.37 -1.45 10.97
C SER A 168 -35.82 -0.93 11.07
N PRO A 169 -36.76 -1.44 10.25
CA PRO A 169 -38.16 -1.02 10.28
C PRO A 169 -39.00 -1.70 11.38
N TYR A 170 -38.36 -2.20 12.44
CA TYR A 170 -39.06 -2.80 13.58
C TYR A 170 -38.78 -2.01 14.86
N HIS A 171 -39.28 -0.77 14.88
CA HIS A 171 -39.85 -0.12 16.05
C HIS A 171 -41.05 0.71 15.59
#